data_AF-A0A7V5K5E1-F1
#
_entry.id   AF-A0A7V5K5E1-F1
#
_cell.length_a   1.000
_cell.length_b   1.000
_cell.length_c   1.000
_cell.angle_alpha   90.00
_cell.angle_beta   90.00
_cell.angle_gamma   90.00
#
_symmetry.space_group_name_H-M   'P 1'
#
loop_
_entity.id
_entity.type
_entity.pdbx_description
1 polymer ?
#
loop_
_entity_poly.entity_id
_entity_poly.type
_entity_poly.pdbx_seq_one_letter_code
_entity_poly.pdbx_strand_id
1 'polypeptide(L)'
;MGEACGMRRILLLAWVMVLAILWVGGGARAQEKRIQITASILPLADFSRRIGAELVDVQVLVPPGASPHTFEPPPSVVARAAKARLLVYIGQGLEPWAERLARS
;
A
#
# COMPACT_ATOMS: atom_id res chain seq x y z
N MET A 1 -43.58 -27.79 37.36
CA MET A 1 -42.18 -27.42 37.64
C MET A 1 -41.17 -27.84 36.54
N GLY A 2 -41.61 -28.22 35.32
CA GLY A 2 -40.70 -28.69 34.25
C GLY A 2 -40.25 -27.62 33.24
N GLU A 3 -41.07 -26.60 32.99
CA GLU A 3 -40.86 -25.61 31.91
C GLU A 3 -39.66 -24.66 32.15
N ALA A 4 -39.35 -24.35 33.41
CA ALA A 4 -38.29 -23.40 33.76
C ALA A 4 -36.86 -23.94 33.55
N CYS A 5 -36.69 -25.28 33.56
CA CYS A 5 -35.38 -25.93 33.36
C CYS A 5 -34.96 -25.94 31.88
N GLY A 6 -35.93 -26.06 30.96
CA GLY A 6 -35.70 -26.01 29.50
C GLY A 6 -35.37 -24.61 29.00
N MET A 7 -36.08 -23.59 29.48
CA MET A 7 -35.87 -22.20 29.09
C MET A 7 -34.46 -21.71 29.43
N ARG A 8 -33.94 -22.09 30.60
CA ARG A 8 -32.58 -21.70 31.03
C ARG A 8 -31.48 -22.35 30.18
N ARG A 9 -31.71 -23.57 29.68
CA ARG A 9 -30.81 -24.27 28.75
C ARG A 9 -30.82 -23.66 27.36
N ILE A 10 -31.99 -23.28 26.84
CA ILE A 10 -32.13 -22.62 25.54
C ILE A 10 -31.46 -21.24 25.55
N LEU A 11 -31.64 -20.47 26.64
CA LEU A 11 -30.97 -19.18 26.81
C LEU A 11 -29.44 -19.32 26.91
N LEU A 12 -28.95 -20.35 27.60
CA LEU A 12 -27.50 -20.63 27.67
C LEU A 12 -26.92 -21.00 26.30
N LEU A 13 -27.61 -21.85 25.52
CA LEU A 13 -27.16 -22.22 24.17
C LEU A 13 -27.19 -21.03 23.20
N ALA A 14 -28.22 -20.18 23.29
CA ALA A 14 -28.29 -18.95 22.50
C ALA A 14 -27.13 -18.01 22.84
N TRP A 15 -26.77 -17.87 24.12
CA TRP A 15 -25.63 -17.06 24.55
C TRP A 15 -24.29 -17.62 24.08
N VAL A 16 -24.07 -18.94 24.16
CA VAL A 16 -22.84 -19.59 23.64
C VAL A 16 -22.73 -19.39 22.13
N MET A 17 -23.85 -19.49 21.41
CA MET A 17 -23.88 -19.30 19.96
C MET A 17 -23.59 -17.84 19.57
N VAL A 18 -24.13 -16.86 20.30
CA VAL A 18 -23.80 -15.43 20.10
C VAL A 18 -22.32 -15.17 20.38
N LEU A 19 -21.75 -15.74 21.45
CA LEU A 19 -20.33 -15.61 21.76
C LEU A 19 -19.43 -16.24 20.68
N ALA A 20 -19.83 -17.38 20.12
CA ALA A 20 -19.09 -18.03 19.04
C ALA A 20 -19.10 -17.20 17.74
N ILE A 21 -20.23 -16.56 17.40
CA ILE A 21 -20.35 -15.67 16.24
C ILE A 21 -19.46 -14.43 16.40
N LEU A 22 -19.39 -13.87 17.62
CA LEU A 22 -18.51 -12.73 17.92
C LEU A 22 -17.02 -13.09 17.86
N TRP A 23 -16.66 -14.34 18.14
CA TRP A 23 -15.27 -14.81 18.06
C TRP A 23 -14.78 -15.02 16.61
N VAL A 24 -15.68 -15.43 15.70
CA VAL A 24 -15.35 -15.66 14.28
C VAL A 24 -15.27 -14.36 13.48
N GLY A 25 -15.91 -13.28 13.92
CA GLY A 25 -15.95 -12.00 13.20
C GLY A 25 -14.71 -11.09 13.31
N GLY A 26 -13.72 -11.42 14.15
CA GLY A 26 -12.63 -10.51 14.54
C GLY A 26 -11.40 -10.47 13.65
N GLY A 27 -11.37 -11.22 12.54
CA GLY A 27 -10.22 -11.32 11.65
C GLY A 27 -10.15 -10.21 10.59
N ALA A 28 -10.26 -8.94 10.97
CA ALA A 28 -9.88 -7.86 10.06
C ALA A 28 -8.37 -7.95 9.85
N ARG A 29 -7.93 -8.64 8.79
CA ARG A 29 -6.53 -8.60 8.35
C ARG A 29 -6.18 -7.14 8.12
N ALA A 30 -5.42 -6.55 9.03
CA ALA A 30 -4.86 -5.23 8.86
C ALA A 30 -4.13 -5.25 7.51
N GLN A 31 -4.66 -4.50 6.53
CA GLN A 31 -4.02 -4.37 5.24
C GLN A 31 -2.69 -3.68 5.50
N GLU A 32 -1.58 -4.44 5.48
CA GLU A 32 -0.27 -3.87 5.73
C GLU A 32 -0.03 -2.74 4.73
N LYS A 33 0.13 -1.53 5.28
CA LYS A 33 0.21 -0.31 4.48
C LYS A 33 1.57 -0.27 3.79
N ARG A 34 1.60 -0.71 2.52
CA ARG A 34 2.81 -0.70 1.69
C ARG A 34 3.43 0.69 1.60
N ILE A 35 4.76 0.73 1.59
CA ILE A 35 5.54 1.94 1.39
C ILE A 35 5.44 2.34 -0.08
N GLN A 36 4.84 3.50 -0.33
CA GLN A 36 4.75 4.08 -1.66
C GLN A 36 6.12 4.66 -2.05
N ILE A 37 6.70 4.13 -3.14
CA ILE A 37 7.99 4.54 -3.69
C ILE A 37 7.76 5.02 -5.13
N THR A 38 8.40 6.13 -5.47
CA THR A 38 8.48 6.62 -6.84
C THR A 38 9.87 6.38 -7.38
N ALA A 39 9.99 5.69 -8.51
CA ALA A 39 11.24 5.52 -9.24
C ALA A 39 11.22 6.37 -10.52
N SER A 40 12.36 6.95 -10.90
CA SER A 40 12.46 7.73 -12.13
C SER A 40 12.31 6.85 -13.37
N ILE A 41 13.06 5.76 -13.45
CA ILE A 41 13.14 4.85 -14.60
C ILE A 41 12.88 3.39 -14.22
N LEU A 42 12.54 2.58 -15.22
CA LEU A 42 12.15 1.18 -15.04
C LEU A 42 13.22 0.32 -14.30
N PRO A 43 14.53 0.41 -14.60
CA PRO A 43 15.52 -0.38 -13.87
C PRO A 43 15.52 -0.12 -12.36
N LEU A 44 15.38 1.14 -11.94
CA LEU A 44 15.30 1.50 -10.52
C LEU A 44 14.01 0.99 -9.88
N ALA A 45 12.92 1.01 -10.62
CA ALA A 45 11.65 0.46 -10.16
C ALA A 45 11.76 -1.05 -9.92
N ASP A 46 12.41 -1.77 -10.84
CA ASP A 46 12.61 -3.21 -10.73
C ASP A 46 13.51 -3.59 -9.55
N PHE A 47 14.58 -2.84 -9.31
CA PHE A 47 15.39 -3.02 -8.09
C PHE A 47 14.57 -2.76 -6.84
N SER A 48 13.82 -1.65 -6.80
CA SER A 48 13.00 -1.28 -5.65
C SER A 48 11.94 -2.34 -5.33
N ARG A 49 11.28 -2.90 -6.36
CA ARG A 49 10.29 -3.99 -6.19
C ARG A 49 10.93 -5.27 -5.70
N ARG A 50 12.08 -5.65 -6.26
CA ARG A 50 12.78 -6.89 -5.85
C ARG A 50 13.30 -6.82 -4.42
N ILE A 51 13.81 -5.67 -4.01
CA ILE A 51 14.32 -5.45 -2.65
C ILE A 51 13.17 -5.33 -1.64
N GLY A 52 12.14 -4.56 -1.98
CA GLY A 52 11.03 -4.28 -1.07
C GLY A 52 9.93 -5.35 -1.04
N ALA A 53 9.87 -6.24 -2.02
CA ALA A 53 8.88 -7.32 -2.12
C ALA A 53 7.44 -6.85 -1.82
N GLU A 54 6.69 -7.56 -0.97
CA GLU A 54 5.33 -7.19 -0.58
C GLU A 54 5.21 -5.91 0.27
N LEU A 55 6.33 -5.35 0.76
CA LEU A 55 6.33 -4.18 1.65
C LEU A 55 6.23 -2.86 0.88
N VAL A 56 6.46 -2.87 -0.44
CA VAL A 56 6.54 -1.66 -1.25
C VAL A 56 5.52 -1.66 -2.38
N ASP A 57 5.12 -0.46 -2.77
CA ASP A 57 4.35 -0.20 -3.99
C ASP A 57 5.12 0.84 -4.81
N VAL A 58 5.52 0.48 -6.03
CA VAL A 58 6.52 1.23 -6.80
C VAL A 58 5.94 1.69 -8.14
N GLN A 59 5.81 3.01 -8.29
CA GLN A 59 5.43 3.67 -9.55
C GLN A 59 6.67 4.17 -10.31
N VAL A 60 6.59 4.23 -11.63
CA VAL A 60 7.67 4.72 -12.52
C VAL A 60 7.23 6.02 -13.16
N LEU A 61 8.11 7.04 -13.17
CA LEU A 61 7.80 8.36 -13.73
C LEU A 61 8.01 8.44 -15.24
N VAL A 62 9.15 7.96 -15.73
CA VAL A 62 9.46 7.96 -17.17
C VAL A 62 8.75 6.78 -17.83
N PRO A 63 7.80 7.01 -18.75
CA PRO A 63 7.07 5.94 -19.40
C PRO A 63 7.97 5.18 -20.39
N PRO A 64 7.60 3.94 -20.75
CA PRO A 64 8.31 3.18 -21.78
C PRO A 64 8.45 3.97 -23.09
N GLY A 65 9.65 3.98 -23.66
CA GLY A 65 9.96 4.68 -24.91
C GLY A 65 10.27 6.18 -24.76
N ALA A 66 10.04 6.79 -23.59
CA ALA A 66 10.49 8.15 -23.32
C ALA A 66 11.95 8.18 -22.82
N SER A 67 12.68 9.24 -23.18
CA SER A 67 14.05 9.46 -22.71
C SER A 67 14.03 10.15 -21.34
N PRO A 68 14.75 9.63 -20.32
CA PRO A 68 14.84 10.28 -19.01
C PRO A 68 15.53 11.66 -19.07
N HIS A 69 16.38 11.89 -20.07
CA HIS A 69 17.09 13.15 -20.28
C HIS A 69 16.18 14.30 -20.71
N THR A 70 15.14 14.01 -21.49
CA THR A 70 14.27 15.02 -22.12
C THR A 70 12.82 14.98 -21.65
N PHE A 71 12.44 13.93 -20.90
CA PHE A 71 11.13 13.84 -20.31
C PHE A 71 10.91 14.95 -19.29
N GLU A 72 9.71 15.54 -19.28
CA GLU A 72 9.27 16.47 -18.26
C GLU A 72 7.96 15.93 -17.65
N PRO A 73 7.92 15.61 -16.35
CA PRO A 73 6.73 15.05 -15.74
C PRO A 73 5.61 16.10 -15.67
N PRO A 74 4.38 15.77 -16.07
CA PRO A 74 3.26 16.69 -15.96
C PRO A 74 2.94 17.00 -14.49
N PRO A 75 2.33 18.16 -14.18
CA PRO A 75 2.07 18.58 -12.80
C PRO A 75 1.28 17.56 -11.96
N SER A 76 0.35 16.83 -12.57
CA SER A 76 -0.43 15.78 -11.90
C SER A 76 0.44 14.60 -11.43
N VAL A 77 1.47 14.26 -12.21
CA VAL A 77 2.44 13.20 -11.87
C VAL A 77 3.36 13.68 -10.76
N VAL A 78 3.84 14.92 -10.83
CA VAL A 78 4.63 15.56 -9.75
C VAL A 78 3.85 15.56 -8.43
N ALA A 79 2.59 15.98 -8.45
CA ALA A 79 1.73 16.00 -7.26
C ALA A 79 1.49 14.61 -6.67
N ARG A 80 1.45 13.56 -7.50
CA ARG A 80 1.38 12.18 -7.03
C ARG A 80 2.71 11.71 -6.44
N ALA A 81 3.82 12.01 -7.10
CA ALA A 81 5.16 11.66 -6.64
C ALA A 81 5.50 12.29 -5.28
N ALA A 82 5.04 13.52 -5.04
CA ALA A 82 5.21 14.21 -3.75
C ALA A 82 4.51 13.51 -2.57
N LYS A 83 3.55 12.61 -2.82
CA LYS A 83 2.89 11.79 -1.77
C LYS A 83 3.65 10.52 -1.45
N ALA A 84 4.64 10.13 -2.27
CA ALA A 84 5.45 8.96 -2.02
C ALA A 84 6.35 9.18 -0.81
N ARG A 85 6.70 8.10 -0.11
CA ARG A 85 7.63 8.15 1.03
C ARG A 85 9.09 8.22 0.58
N LEU A 86 9.37 7.85 -0.66
CA LEU A 86 10.72 7.80 -1.22
C LEU A 86 10.69 8.07 -2.73
N LEU A 87 11.63 8.88 -3.21
CA LEU A 87 11.96 9.06 -4.61
C LEU A 87 13.33 8.41 -4.89
N VAL A 88 13.41 7.55 -5.90
CA VAL A 88 14.62 6.85 -6.34
C VAL A 88 14.96 7.29 -7.76
N TYR A 89 16.14 7.87 -7.96
CA TYR A 89 16.62 8.40 -9.25
C TYR A 89 18.14 8.25 -9.34
N ILE A 90 18.71 8.34 -10.55
CA ILE A 90 20.18 8.18 -10.75
C ILE A 90 20.91 9.47 -10.37
N GLY A 91 20.40 10.62 -10.83
CA GLY A 91 21.06 11.91 -10.65
C GLY A 91 22.19 12.11 -11.66
N GLN A 92 23.21 12.91 -11.30
CA GLN A 92 24.36 13.23 -12.17
C GLN A 92 23.95 13.75 -13.56
N GLY A 93 22.82 14.47 -13.64
CA GLY A 93 22.30 15.03 -14.89
C GLY A 93 21.50 14.07 -15.78
N LEU A 94 21.25 12.82 -15.36
CA LEU A 94 20.38 11.90 -16.11
C LEU A 94 18.92 12.39 -16.08
N GLU A 95 18.42 12.76 -14.91
CA GLU A 95 17.05 13.26 -14.70
C GLU A 95 17.04 14.65 -14.05
N PRO A 96 17.35 15.75 -14.79
CA PRO A 96 17.40 17.09 -14.20
C PRO A 96 16.10 17.53 -13.52
N TRP A 97 14.95 17.02 -13.99
CA TRP A 97 13.64 17.23 -13.40
C TRP A 97 13.47 16.52 -12.04
N ALA A 98 14.11 15.37 -11.84
CA ALA A 98 14.01 14.61 -10.59
C ALA A 98 14.76 15.31 -9.45
N GLU A 99 15.87 15.97 -9.74
CA GLU A 99 16.59 16.79 -8.75
C GLU A 99 15.76 17.99 -8.27
N ARG A 100 14.96 18.60 -9.16
CA ARG A 100 14.03 19.66 -8.77
C ARG A 100 12.94 19.10 -7.87
N LEU A 101 12.37 17.95 -8.24
CA LEU A 101 11.35 17.25 -7.48
C LEU A 101 11.84 16.79 -6.10
N ALA A 102 13.10 16.39 -5.97
CA ALA A 102 13.68 15.95 -4.71
C ALA A 102 13.88 17.09 -3.69
N ARG A 103 13.83 18.35 -4.15
CA ARG A 103 14.02 19.55 -3.31
C ARG A 103 12.72 20.27 -2.96
N SER A 104 11.57 19.83 -3.49
CA SER A 104 10.25 20.42 -3.23
C SER A 104 9.57 19.78 -2.03
#